data_AF-A0A930J3S8-F1
#
_entry.id   AF-A0A930J3S8-F1
#
_cell.length_a   1.000
_cell.length_b   1.000
_cell.length_c   1.000
_cell.angle_alpha   90.00
_cell.angle_beta   90.00
_cell.angle_gamma   90.00
#
_symmetry.space_group_name_H-M   'P 1'
#
loop_
_entity.id
_entity.type
_entity.pdbx_description
1 polymer ?
#
loop_
_entity_poly.entity_id
_entity_poly.type
_entity_poly.pdbx_seq_one_letter_code
_entity_poly.pdbx_strand_id
1 'polypeptide(L)'
;MKISEILKRLRVIINNINIQNMTNLQETSVKKLDIKKELCFDFVIIKLYNVPTKCKCNRNIVGENKKGELIWQIKDVNPSLDSPFTNIDFFDKERIIAHNWLGADYYVDIRTGIMQIINKNSRIW
;
A
#
# COMPACT_ATOMS: atom_id res chain seq x y z
N MET A 1 -18.87 -0.93 -45.20
CA MET A 1 -18.62 -0.75 -43.75
C MET A 1 -19.05 0.67 -43.38
N LYS A 2 -20.04 0.84 -42.49
CA LYS A 2 -20.60 2.17 -42.15
C LYS A 2 -19.60 2.96 -41.29
N ILE A 3 -19.40 4.25 -41.58
CA ILE A 3 -18.49 5.16 -40.85
C ILE A 3 -18.74 5.12 -39.32
N SER A 4 -20.00 4.92 -38.90
CA SER A 4 -20.39 4.77 -37.50
C SER A 4 -19.70 3.59 -36.78
N GLU A 5 -19.40 2.51 -37.50
CA GLU A 5 -18.78 1.31 -36.94
C GLU A 5 -17.28 1.52 -36.70
N ILE A 6 -16.64 2.30 -37.58
CA ILE A 6 -15.23 2.69 -37.46
C ILE A 6 -15.04 3.61 -36.26
N LEU A 7 -15.93 4.59 -36.08
CA LEU A 7 -15.89 5.52 -34.95
C LEU A 7 -16.11 4.82 -33.60
N LYS A 8 -17.01 3.82 -33.53
CA LYS A 8 -17.19 3.00 -32.33
C LYS A 8 -15.93 2.22 -31.98
N ARG A 9 -15.29 1.59 -32.96
CA ARG A 9 -14.04 0.84 -32.77
C ARG A 9 -12.90 1.75 -32.33
N LEU A 10 -12.75 2.92 -32.95
CA LEU A 10 -11.77 3.92 -32.54
C LEU A 10 -11.98 4.39 -31.10
N ARG A 11 -13.23 4.63 -30.68
CA ARG A 11 -13.54 5.02 -29.30
C ARG A 11 -13.17 3.93 -28.28
N VAL A 12 -13.42 2.66 -28.60
CA VAL A 12 -13.01 1.52 -27.76
C VAL A 12 -11.48 1.43 -27.67
N ILE A 13 -10.77 1.59 -28.79
CA ILE A 13 -9.31 1.56 -28.82
C ILE A 13 -8.71 2.69 -27.99
N ILE A 14 -9.21 3.92 -28.15
CA ILE A 14 -8.75 5.10 -27.39
C ILE A 14 -9.01 4.89 -25.89
N ASN A 15 -10.18 4.38 -25.51
CA ASN A 15 -10.48 4.09 -24.12
C ASN A 15 -9.53 3.03 -23.54
N ASN A 16 -9.25 1.97 -24.29
CA ASN A 16 -8.33 0.91 -23.86
C ASN A 16 -6.88 1.42 -23.72
N ILE A 17 -6.41 2.27 -24.63
CA ILE A 17 -5.09 2.91 -24.55
C ILE A 17 -5.01 3.83 -23.32
N ASN A 18 -6.04 4.62 -23.06
CA ASN A 18 -6.08 5.50 -21.89
C ASN A 18 -6.09 4.72 -20.56
N ILE A 19 -6.77 3.58 -20.52
CA ILE A 19 -6.74 2.68 -19.35
C ILE A 19 -5.33 2.12 -19.15
N GLN A 20 -4.69 1.61 -20.20
CA GLN A 20 -3.32 1.07 -20.11
C GLN A 20 -2.30 2.13 -19.68
N ASN A 21 -2.46 3.37 -20.14
CA ASN A 21 -1.57 4.48 -19.77
C ASN A 21 -1.78 4.99 -18.33
N MET A 22 -2.95 4.76 -17.72
CA MET A 22 -3.20 5.11 -16.32
C MET A 22 -2.75 4.04 -15.31
N THR A 23 -2.38 2.83 -15.75
CA THR A 23 -2.18 1.67 -14.85
C THR A 23 -0.76 1.11 -14.80
N ASN A 24 0.22 1.67 -15.51
CA ASN A 24 1.61 1.17 -15.48
C ASN A 24 2.39 1.67 -14.26
N LEU A 25 1.87 1.40 -13.06
CA LEU A 25 2.68 1.46 -11.85
C LEU A 25 3.63 0.26 -11.85
N GLN A 26 4.93 0.50 -11.75
CA GLN A 26 5.88 -0.59 -11.60
C GLN A 26 5.77 -1.13 -10.17
N GLU A 27 5.40 -2.40 -10.03
CA GLU A 27 5.49 -3.07 -8.74
C GLU A 27 6.95 -3.12 -8.30
N THR A 28 7.19 -2.74 -7.04
CA THR A 28 8.53 -2.75 -6.46
C THR A 28 8.57 -3.48 -5.14
N SER A 29 9.73 -4.06 -4.86
CA SER A 29 9.99 -4.70 -3.57
C SER A 29 10.34 -3.63 -2.54
N VAL A 30 9.81 -3.80 -1.32
CA VAL A 30 10.10 -2.94 -0.18
C VAL A 30 11.60 -2.81 0.11
N LYS A 31 12.39 -3.85 -0.23
CA LYS A 31 13.86 -3.86 -0.07
C LYS A 31 14.61 -2.84 -0.94
N LYS A 32 13.95 -2.28 -1.96
CA LYS A 32 14.52 -1.28 -2.87
C LYS A 32 14.14 0.16 -2.47
N LEU A 33 13.38 0.32 -1.39
CA LEU A 33 12.84 1.60 -0.96
C LEU A 33 13.63 2.14 0.23
N ASP A 34 13.61 3.46 0.38
CA ASP A 34 14.18 4.13 1.53
C ASP A 34 13.26 3.99 2.75
N ILE A 35 13.85 3.81 3.92
CA ILE A 35 13.12 3.78 5.18
C ILE A 35 12.66 5.20 5.50
N LYS A 36 11.35 5.35 5.72
CA LYS A 36 10.71 6.61 6.09
C LYS A 36 10.64 6.80 7.60
N LYS A 37 10.26 5.74 8.33
CA LYS A 37 10.05 5.78 9.77
C LYS A 37 10.30 4.41 10.38
N GLU A 38 10.85 4.40 11.58
CA GLU A 38 11.06 3.18 12.37
C GLU A 38 10.43 3.32 13.76
N LEU A 39 9.85 2.24 14.26
CA LEU A 39 9.34 2.12 15.62
C LEU A 39 9.94 0.86 16.24
N CYS A 40 10.54 0.99 17.43
CA CYS A 40 11.18 -0.13 18.12
C CYS A 40 10.34 -0.56 19.31
N PHE A 41 9.97 -1.83 19.37
CA PHE A 41 9.26 -2.42 20.49
C PHE A 41 9.80 -3.82 20.81
N ASP A 42 10.34 -3.99 22.01
CA ASP A 42 10.90 -5.26 22.49
C ASP A 42 12.00 -5.82 21.56
N PHE A 43 11.70 -6.88 20.81
CA PHE A 43 12.59 -7.49 19.82
C PHE A 43 12.19 -7.22 18.36
N VAL A 44 11.13 -6.43 18.14
CA VAL A 44 10.62 -6.08 16.81
C VAL A 44 10.93 -4.63 16.48
N ILE A 45 11.50 -4.41 15.30
CA ILE A 45 11.71 -3.11 14.68
C ILE A 45 10.70 -3.02 13.53
N ILE A 46 9.68 -2.18 13.68
CA ILE A 46 8.73 -1.90 12.61
C ILE A 46 9.31 -0.81 11.73
N LYS A 47 9.35 -1.06 10.42
CA LYS A 47 9.81 -0.08 9.42
C LYS A 47 8.70 0.23 8.43
N LEU A 48 8.47 1.52 8.22
CA LEU A 48 7.66 2.06 7.14
C LEU A 48 8.60 2.58 6.05
N TYR A 49 8.35 2.18 4.81
CA TYR A 49 9.15 2.60 3.65
C TYR A 49 8.45 3.67 2.83
N ASN A 50 9.24 4.61 2.31
CA ASN A 50 8.77 5.63 1.40
C ASN A 50 8.49 5.03 0.02
N VAL A 51 7.27 5.14 -0.48
CA VAL A 51 6.89 4.66 -1.81
C VAL A 51 6.88 5.85 -2.77
N PRO A 52 7.82 5.90 -3.74
CA PRO A 52 7.86 6.98 -4.72
C PRO A 52 6.61 7.00 -5.59
N THR A 53 6.29 8.18 -6.12
CA THR A 53 5.27 8.31 -7.17
C THR A 53 5.61 7.41 -8.35
N LYS A 54 4.60 6.82 -9.00
CA LYS A 54 4.71 5.89 -10.15
C LYS A 54 5.21 4.47 -9.80
N CYS A 55 5.45 4.18 -8.53
CA CYS A 55 5.77 2.85 -8.05
C CYS A 55 4.62 2.33 -7.19
N LYS A 56 4.27 1.05 -7.32
CA LYS A 56 3.28 0.39 -6.46
C LYS A 56 3.99 -0.46 -5.41
N CYS A 57 3.73 -0.18 -4.14
CA CYS A 57 4.18 -1.01 -3.02
C CYS A 57 3.21 -0.88 -1.84
N ASN A 58 2.00 -1.44 -1.96
CA ASN A 58 0.99 -1.39 -0.90
C ASN A 58 1.44 -2.05 0.41
N ARG A 59 2.39 -2.98 0.33
CA ARG A 59 2.92 -3.75 1.47
C ARG A 59 4.18 -3.12 2.04
N ASN A 60 4.21 -1.81 2.23
CA ASN A 60 5.40 -1.04 2.59
C ASN A 60 5.67 -0.93 4.10
N ILE A 61 5.05 -1.77 4.94
CA ILE A 61 5.36 -1.90 6.36
C ILE A 61 5.86 -3.33 6.64
N VAL A 62 6.98 -3.41 7.36
CA VAL A 62 7.58 -4.68 7.78
C VAL A 62 7.90 -4.66 9.26
N GLY A 63 7.95 -5.85 9.86
CA GLY A 63 8.57 -6.09 11.16
C GLY A 63 9.83 -6.92 10.99
N GLU A 64 10.94 -6.42 11.49
CA GLU A 64 12.24 -7.10 11.51
C GLU A 64 12.67 -7.37 12.94
N ASN A 65 13.53 -8.38 13.15
CA ASN A 65 14.23 -8.52 14.43
C ASN A 65 15.48 -7.63 14.47
N LYS A 66 16.18 -7.62 15.60
CA LYS A 66 17.42 -6.83 15.80
C LYS A 66 18.58 -7.19 14.86
N LYS A 67 18.52 -8.34 14.17
CA LYS A 67 19.50 -8.76 13.16
C LYS A 67 19.12 -8.30 11.74
N GLY A 68 17.98 -7.63 11.57
CA GLY A 68 17.43 -7.26 10.27
C GLY A 68 16.74 -8.43 9.55
N GLU A 69 16.45 -9.54 10.25
CA GLU A 69 15.71 -10.64 9.66
C GLU A 69 14.22 -10.31 9.64
N LEU A 70 13.59 -10.49 8.47
CA LEU A 70 12.16 -10.24 8.28
C LEU A 70 11.35 -11.24 9.12
N ILE A 71 10.56 -10.73 10.07
CA ILE A 71 9.60 -11.52 10.85
C ILE A 71 8.26 -11.55 10.11
N TRP A 72 7.78 -10.39 9.69
CA TRP A 72 6.52 -10.25 8.99
C TRP A 72 6.53 -9.05 8.05
N GLN A 73 5.65 -9.10 7.05
CA GLN A 73 5.32 -7.98 6.18
C GLN A 73 3.80 -7.94 6.07
N ILE A 74 3.21 -6.75 6.17
CA ILE A 74 1.76 -6.60 6.10
C ILE A 74 1.20 -7.21 4.80
N LYS A 75 -0.07 -7.64 4.84
CA LYS A 75 -0.80 -8.07 3.64
C LYS A 75 -1.20 -6.87 2.79
N ASP A 76 -1.41 -7.09 1.50
CA ASP A 76 -2.06 -6.06 0.67
C ASP A 76 -3.55 -6.03 1.02
N VAL A 77 -4.05 -4.87 1.44
CA VAL A 77 -5.46 -4.74 1.84
C VAL A 77 -6.38 -4.69 0.63
N ASN A 78 -5.96 -4.00 -0.42
CA ASN A 78 -6.74 -3.85 -1.64
C ASN A 78 -5.81 -3.80 -2.86
N PRO A 79 -5.49 -4.96 -3.46
CA PRO A 79 -4.60 -5.02 -4.61
C PRO A 79 -5.10 -4.26 -5.84
N SER A 80 -6.39 -3.93 -5.92
CA SER A 80 -6.96 -3.17 -7.05
C SER A 80 -6.67 -1.67 -6.98
N LEU A 81 -6.28 -1.16 -5.81
CA LEU A 81 -5.97 0.26 -5.60
C LEU A 81 -4.52 0.42 -5.15
N ASP A 82 -3.82 1.43 -5.68
CA ASP A 82 -2.50 1.83 -5.18
C ASP A 82 -2.71 2.67 -3.91
N SER A 83 -2.42 2.08 -2.76
CA SER A 83 -2.64 2.71 -1.46
C SER A 83 -1.58 2.25 -0.44
N PRO A 84 -0.31 2.59 -0.65
CA PRO A 84 0.72 2.41 0.35
C PRO A 84 0.41 3.21 1.62
N PHE A 85 1.04 2.78 2.71
CA PHE A 85 0.96 3.46 3.98
C PHE A 85 1.86 4.69 4.00
N THR A 86 1.40 5.76 4.63
CA THR A 86 2.09 7.05 4.72
C THR A 86 2.67 7.33 6.07
N ASN A 87 2.09 6.78 7.12
CA ASN A 87 2.52 7.01 8.49
C ASN A 87 2.19 5.80 9.37
N ILE A 88 3.00 5.63 10.42
CA ILE A 88 2.79 4.68 11.50
C ILE A 88 3.08 5.35 12.84
N ASP A 89 2.30 5.06 13.87
CA ASP A 89 2.54 5.54 15.25
C ASP A 89 2.16 4.46 16.26
N PHE A 90 2.75 4.50 17.46
CA PHE A 90 2.30 3.62 18.54
C PHE A 90 0.86 3.96 18.92
N PHE A 91 0.02 2.93 19.01
CA PHE A 91 -1.31 3.06 19.58
C PHE A 91 -1.33 2.58 21.03
N ASP A 92 -0.83 1.37 21.27
CA ASP A 92 -0.64 0.79 22.60
C ASP A 92 0.59 -0.13 22.62
N LYS A 93 0.70 -0.99 23.65
CA LYS A 93 1.84 -1.91 23.82
C LYS A 93 1.80 -3.14 22.89
N GLU A 94 0.74 -3.32 22.14
CA GLU A 94 0.54 -4.48 21.26
C GLU A 94 0.37 -4.06 19.79
N ARG A 95 -0.04 -2.80 19.55
CA ARG A 95 -0.46 -2.32 18.24
C ARG A 95 0.13 -0.96 17.89
N ILE A 96 0.38 -0.80 16.60
CA ILE A 96 0.56 0.51 15.97
C ILE A 96 -0.72 0.89 15.22
N ILE A 97 -0.91 2.18 14.99
CA ILE A 97 -1.84 2.71 13.99
C ILE A 97 -1.07 2.99 12.70
N ALA A 98 -1.64 2.62 11.56
CA ALA A 98 -1.08 2.84 10.23
C ALA A 98 -2.10 3.53 9.32
N HIS A 99 -1.66 4.58 8.65
CA HIS A 99 -2.49 5.43 7.79
C HIS A 99 -2.09 5.21 6.32
N ASN A 100 -3.05 5.06 5.41
CA ASN A 100 -2.76 4.90 3.97
C ASN A 100 -3.13 6.12 3.12
N TRP A 101 -2.74 6.12 1.84
CA TRP A 101 -3.07 7.21 0.90
C TRP A 101 -4.57 7.44 0.68
N LEU A 102 -5.41 6.44 0.97
CA LEU A 102 -6.86 6.55 0.85
C LEU A 102 -7.52 7.12 2.12
N GLY A 103 -6.72 7.55 3.12
CA GLY A 103 -7.24 8.07 4.38
C GLY A 103 -7.86 7.00 5.27
N ALA A 104 -7.55 5.72 5.04
CA ALA A 104 -7.99 4.62 5.90
C ALA A 104 -6.94 4.30 6.95
N ASP A 105 -7.44 4.02 8.16
CA ASP A 105 -6.63 3.73 9.33
C ASP A 105 -6.75 2.27 9.75
N TYR A 106 -5.62 1.68 10.10
CA TYR A 106 -5.51 0.28 10.49
C TYR A 106 -4.75 0.15 11.80
N TYR A 107 -5.25 -0.69 12.69
CA TYR A 107 -4.42 -1.28 13.72
C TYR A 107 -3.55 -2.36 13.09
N VAL A 108 -2.27 -2.38 13.44
CA VAL A 108 -1.35 -3.45 13.08
C VAL A 108 -0.76 -4.03 14.35
N ASP A 109 -0.93 -5.33 14.55
CA ASP A 109 -0.31 -6.06 15.65
C ASP A 109 1.22 -6.08 15.48
N ILE A 110 1.94 -5.63 16.51
CA ILE A 110 3.40 -5.47 16.47
C ILE A 110 4.12 -6.80 16.27
N ARG A 111 3.60 -7.89 16.84
CA ARG A 111 4.29 -9.20 16.85
C ARG A 111 4.02 -10.00 15.58
N THR A 112 2.89 -9.78 14.93
CA THR A 112 2.40 -10.62 13.83
C THR A 112 2.21 -9.89 12.50
N GLY A 113 2.12 -8.55 12.52
CA GLY A 113 1.81 -7.74 11.33
C GLY A 113 0.35 -7.88 10.85
N ILE A 114 -0.52 -8.52 11.63
CA ILE A 114 -1.93 -8.68 11.30
C ILE A 114 -2.63 -7.33 11.41
N MET A 115 -3.39 -6.97 10.37
CA MET A 115 -4.07 -5.69 10.28
C MET A 115 -5.57 -5.80 10.55
N GLN A 116 -6.12 -4.77 11.18
CA GLN A 116 -7.56 -4.59 11.42
C GLN A 116 -7.95 -3.15 11.11
N ILE A 117 -8.99 -2.94 10.30
CA ILE A 117 -9.48 -1.59 9.98
C ILE A 117 -10.12 -0.94 11.21
N ILE A 118 -9.76 0.32 11.51
CA ILE A 118 -10.19 1.01 12.73
C ILE A 118 -11.64 1.50 12.63
N ASN A 119 -12.15 1.72 11.42
CA ASN A 119 -13.55 2.01 11.22
C ASN A 119 -13.96 1.61 9.80
N LYS A 120 -14.91 0.67 9.67
CA LYS A 120 -15.48 0.30 8.35
C LYS A 120 -16.35 1.40 7.74
N ASN A 121 -16.81 2.36 8.56
CA ASN A 121 -17.77 3.39 8.18
C ASN A 121 -17.16 4.79 8.05
N SER A 122 -15.87 4.97 8.34
CA SER A 122 -15.17 6.20 7.98
C SER A 122 -15.09 6.24 6.46
N ARG A 123 -15.92 7.11 5.88
CA ARG A 123 -16.05 7.32 4.44
C ARG A 123 -14.66 7.47 3.82
N ILE A 124 -14.28 6.50 3.02
CA ILE A 124 -13.30 6.66 1.95
C ILE A 124 -14.04 7.47 0.89
N TRP A 125 -14.24 8.77 1.13
CA TRP A 125 -14.89 9.65 0.14
C TRP A 125 -14.01 9.79 -1.09
#